data_AF-L1K174-F1
#
_entry.id   AF-L1K174-F1
#
_cell.length_a   1.000
_cell.length_b   1.000
_cell.length_c   1.000
_cell.angle_alpha   90.00
_cell.angle_beta   90.00
_cell.angle_gamma   90.00
#
_symmetry.space_group_name_H-M   'P 1'
#
loop_
_entity.id
_entity.type
_entity.pdbx_description
1 polymer ?
#
loop_
_entity_poly.entity_id
_entity_poly.type
_entity_poly.pdbx_seq_one_letter_code
_entity_poly.pdbx_strand_id
1 'polypeptide(L)'
;KIMQDEITTWLDDEWIPRQIHRDIAIRASNTIKESWMREDKEITSILFNVANDLSTFDMRESDVNAWDIANKASDLMLQSMG
;
A
#
# COMPACT_ATOMS: atom_id res chain seq x y z
N LYS A 1 9.21 -5.29 -5.53
CA LYS A 1 10.25 -4.86 -4.57
C LYS A 1 10.23 -3.34 -4.43
N ILE A 2 10.38 -2.61 -5.55
CA ILE A 2 10.33 -1.13 -5.60
C ILE A 2 9.17 -0.52 -4.80
N MET A 3 7.93 -0.90 -5.12
CA MET A 3 6.74 -0.34 -4.45
C MET A 3 6.61 -0.66 -2.95
N GLN A 4 7.21 -1.75 -2.46
CA GLN A 4 7.25 -2.03 -1.02
C GLN A 4 8.21 -1.06 -0.32
N ASP A 5 9.39 -0.86 -0.90
CA ASP A 5 10.42 0.02 -0.35
C ASP A 5 9.93 1.48 -0.37
N GLU A 6 9.21 1.90 -1.41
CA GLU A 6 8.59 3.23 -1.51
C GLU A 6 7.49 3.47 -0.49
N ILE A 7 6.59 2.50 -0.26
CA ILE A 7 5.56 2.60 0.77
C ILE A 7 6.20 2.63 2.17
N THR A 8 7.21 1.79 2.41
CA THR A 8 7.94 1.79 3.70
C THR A 8 8.61 3.13 3.94
N THR A 9 9.31 3.66 2.94
CA THR A 9 10.03 4.95 3.04
C THR A 9 9.04 6.08 3.31
N TRP A 10 7.92 6.13 2.58
CA TRP A 10 6.89 7.13 2.83
C TRP A 10 6.32 7.05 4.25
N LEU A 11 6.02 5.84 4.75
CA LEU A 11 5.55 5.67 6.13
C LEU A 11 6.59 6.09 7.17
N ASP A 12 7.86 5.74 6.94
CA ASP A 12 8.98 6.08 7.82
C ASP A 12 9.42 7.56 7.74
N ASP A 13 9.01 8.30 6.69
CA ASP A 13 9.28 9.73 6.53
C ASP A 13 8.17 10.59 7.16
N GLU A 14 6.90 10.20 6.97
CA GLU A 14 5.74 10.89 7.55
C GLU A 14 5.57 10.59 9.05
N TRP A 15 6.02 9.42 9.50
CA TRP A 15 5.99 8.97 10.89
C TRP A 15 7.35 8.44 11.34
N ILE A 16 7.48 8.09 12.62
CA ILE A 16 8.74 7.51 13.13
C ILE A 16 8.90 6.08 12.58
N PRO A 17 10.11 5.65 12.15
CA PRO A 17 10.34 4.31 11.64
C PRO A 17 9.89 3.20 12.60
N ARG A 18 9.06 2.28 12.10
CA ARG A 18 8.47 1.18 12.89
C ARG A 18 8.38 -0.11 12.09
N GLN A 19 8.45 -1.25 12.78
CA GLN A 19 8.33 -2.57 12.14
C GLN A 19 6.98 -2.73 11.42
N ILE A 20 5.90 -2.19 12.02
CA ILE A 20 4.56 -2.25 11.43
C ILE A 20 4.48 -1.58 10.05
N HIS A 21 5.29 -0.56 9.78
CA HIS A 21 5.33 0.08 8.44
C HIS A 21 5.83 -0.88 7.37
N ARG A 22 6.86 -1.69 7.69
CA ARG A 22 7.34 -2.74 6.78
C ARG A 22 6.28 -3.81 6.56
N ASP A 23 5.58 -4.21 7.62
CA ASP A 23 4.56 -5.25 7.54
C ASP A 23 3.36 -4.79 6.67
N ILE A 24 2.93 -3.54 6.87
CA ILE A 24 1.93 -2.85 6.04
C ILE A 24 2.39 -2.80 4.58
N ALA A 25 3.62 -2.34 4.32
CA ALA A 25 4.15 -2.19 2.97
C ALA A 25 4.27 -3.54 2.24
N ILE A 26 4.68 -4.60 2.94
CA ILE A 26 4.73 -5.97 2.40
C ILE A 26 3.32 -6.38 1.99
N ARG A 27 2.35 -6.25 2.89
CA ARG A 27 0.96 -6.64 2.65
C ARG A 27 0.35 -5.87 1.48
N ALA A 28 0.42 -4.54 1.50
CA ALA A 28 -0.07 -3.69 0.40
C ALA A 28 0.57 -4.09 -0.93
N SER A 29 1.90 -4.27 -0.97
CA SER A 29 2.61 -4.64 -2.20
C SER A 29 2.20 -6.00 -2.76
N ASN A 30 1.81 -6.95 -1.90
CA ASN A 30 1.33 -8.26 -2.33
C ASN A 30 -0.08 -8.15 -2.91
N THR A 31 -0.98 -7.43 -2.25
CA THR A 31 -2.34 -7.18 -2.74
C THR A 31 -2.34 -6.44 -4.08
N ILE A 32 -1.41 -5.50 -4.26
CA ILE A 32 -1.21 -4.83 -5.55
C ILE A 32 -0.77 -5.84 -6.63
N LYS A 33 0.26 -6.66 -6.37
CA LYS A 33 0.72 -7.68 -7.34
C LYS A 33 -0.40 -8.65 -7.70
N GLU A 34 -1.16 -9.13 -6.72
CA GLU A 34 -2.28 -10.04 -6.95
C GLU A 34 -3.37 -9.40 -7.79
N SER A 35 -3.69 -8.13 -7.52
CA SER A 35 -4.68 -7.37 -8.32
C SER A 35 -4.19 -7.15 -9.76
N TRP A 36 -2.90 -6.87 -9.97
CA TRP A 36 -2.27 -6.75 -11.29
C TRP A 36 -2.33 -8.01 -12.15
N MET A 37 -2.54 -9.17 -11.53
CA MET A 37 -2.69 -10.45 -12.24
C MET A 37 -4.13 -10.76 -12.64
N ARG A 38 -5.12 -10.00 -12.16
CA ARG A 38 -6.55 -10.18 -12.50
C ARG A 38 -6.89 -9.53 -13.84
N GLU A 39 -8.05 -9.86 -14.41
CA GLU A 39 -8.49 -9.30 -15.70
C GLU A 39 -8.87 -7.81 -15.59
N ASP A 40 -9.44 -7.40 -14.45
CA ASP A 40 -9.72 -6.00 -14.12
C ASP A 40 -8.53 -5.39 -13.36
N LYS A 41 -7.74 -4.59 -14.09
CA LYS A 41 -6.49 -3.96 -13.62
C LYS A 41 -6.61 -2.44 -13.49
N GLU A 42 -7.82 -1.92 -13.36
CA GLU A 42 -8.00 -0.49 -13.13
C GLU A 42 -7.35 -0.08 -11.81
N ILE A 43 -6.63 1.05 -11.80
CA ILE A 43 -5.96 1.55 -10.59
C ILE A 43 -6.97 1.78 -9.47
N THR A 44 -8.19 2.22 -9.80
CA THR A 44 -9.33 2.33 -8.89
C THR A 44 -9.66 0.98 -8.25
N SER A 45 -9.79 -0.10 -9.03
CA SER A 45 -10.01 -1.46 -8.51
C SER A 45 -8.86 -1.93 -7.60
N ILE A 46 -7.62 -1.63 -7.96
CA ILE A 46 -6.44 -1.97 -7.14
C ILE A 46 -6.45 -1.17 -5.81
N LEU A 47 -6.76 0.13 -5.85
CA LEU A 47 -6.91 0.98 -4.67
C LEU A 47 -7.92 0.39 -3.68
N PHE A 48 -9.12 0.04 -4.17
CA PHE A 48 -10.15 -0.57 -3.32
C PHE A 48 -9.70 -1.91 -2.72
N ASN A 49 -9.01 -2.74 -3.51
CA ASN A 49 -8.50 -4.02 -3.01
C ASN A 49 -7.47 -3.83 -1.89
N VAL A 50 -6.55 -2.86 -2.03
CA VAL A 50 -5.55 -2.53 -0.99
C VAL A 50 -6.23 -2.00 0.27
N ALA A 51 -7.15 -1.05 0.14
CA ALA A 51 -7.87 -0.48 1.27
C ALA A 51 -8.67 -1.55 2.04
N ASN A 52 -9.37 -2.42 1.32
CA ASN A 52 -10.15 -3.51 1.91
C ASN A 52 -9.25 -4.54 2.59
N ASP A 53 -8.15 -4.93 1.95
CA ASP A 53 -7.20 -5.89 2.53
C ASP A 53 -6.56 -5.36 3.81
N LEU A 54 -6.07 -4.12 3.81
CA LEU A 54 -5.47 -3.49 4.98
C LEU A 54 -6.48 -3.20 6.09
N SER A 55 -7.76 -2.98 5.77
CA SER A 55 -8.81 -2.83 6.78
C SER A 55 -9.03 -4.09 7.63
N THR A 56 -8.55 -5.25 7.17
CA THR A 56 -8.55 -6.51 7.93
C THR A 56 -7.25 -6.78 8.68
N PHE A 57 -6.24 -5.93 8.50
CA PHE A 57 -4.93 -6.05 9.12
C PHE A 57 -4.86 -5.22 10.41
N ASP A 58 -4.15 -5.73 11.41
CA ASP A 58 -3.97 -5.02 12.69
C ASP A 58 -2.96 -3.89 12.54
N MET A 59 -3.45 -2.67 12.37
CA MET A 59 -2.66 -1.47 12.15
C MET A 59 -2.56 -0.54 13.37
N ARG A 60 -2.92 -1.02 14.57
CA ARG A 60 -3.06 -0.18 15.77
C ARG A 60 -1.82 0.63 16.13
N GLU A 61 -0.62 0.15 15.80
CA GLU A 61 0.65 0.81 16.11
C GLU A 61 1.23 1.65 14.96
N SER A 62 0.48 1.82 13.87
CA SER A 62 0.99 2.45 12.64
C SER A 62 0.74 3.95 12.51
N ASP A 63 -0.13 4.54 13.34
CA ASP A 63 -0.53 5.95 13.26
C ASP A 63 -1.14 6.40 11.90
N VAL A 64 -1.44 5.45 11.01
CA VAL A 64 -1.99 5.65 9.65
C VAL A 64 -3.20 4.75 9.42
N ASN A 65 -4.09 5.10 8.50
CA ASN A 65 -5.24 4.27 8.15
C ASN A 65 -5.07 3.54 6.79
N ALA A 66 -5.88 2.51 6.56
CA ALA A 66 -5.83 1.68 5.35
C ALA A 66 -6.03 2.47 4.04
N TRP A 67 -6.88 3.51 4.07
CA TRP A 67 -7.16 4.34 2.91
C TRP A 67 -6.00 5.28 2.57
N ASP A 68 -5.30 5.82 3.56
CA ASP A 68 -4.11 6.66 3.33
C ASP A 68 -3.03 5.87 2.56
N ILE A 69 -2.81 4.62 2.96
CA ILE A 69 -1.85 3.72 2.29
C ILE A 69 -2.34 3.35 0.89
N ALA A 70 -3.63 3.08 0.71
CA ALA A 70 -4.19 2.76 -0.60
C ALA A 70 -4.10 3.93 -1.59
N ASN A 71 -4.31 5.16 -1.10
CA ASN A 71 -4.12 6.39 -1.88
C ASN A 71 -2.65 6.55 -2.28
N LYS A 72 -1.72 6.43 -1.32
CA LYS A 72 -0.29 6.51 -1.62
C LYS A 72 0.15 5.45 -2.64
N ALA A 73 -0.31 4.21 -2.47
CA ALA A 73 -0.03 3.13 -3.41
C ALA A 73 -0.50 3.47 -4.83
N SER A 74 -1.67 4.11 -4.96
CA SER A 74 -2.21 4.53 -6.25
C SER A 74 -1.41 5.65 -6.89
N ASP A 75 -0.95 6.62 -6.10
CA ASP A 75 -0.04 7.67 -6.56
C ASP A 75 1.29 7.09 -7.07
N LEU A 76 1.88 6.14 -6.34
CA LEU A 76 3.12 5.46 -6.75
C LEU A 76 2.92 4.65 -8.04
N MET A 77 1.80 3.94 -8.18
CA MET A 77 1.47 3.23 -9.42
C MET A 77 1.33 4.19 -10.59
N LEU A 78 0.61 5.31 -10.43
CA LEU A 78 0.46 6.33 -11.46
C LEU A 78 1.81 6.94 -11.87
N GLN A 79 2.68 7.25 -10.90
CA GLN A 79 4.03 7.75 -11.17
C GLN A 79 4.88 6.76 -11.95
N SER A 80 4.73 5.45 -11.70
CA SER A 80 5.48 4.41 -12.42
C SER A 80 5.08 4.21 -13.90
N MET A 81 3.94 4.78 -14.31
CA MET A 81 3.42 4.68 -15.69
C MET A 81 3.77 5.90 -16.56
N GLY A 82 4.21 7.00 -15.95
CA GLY A 82 4.66 8.23 -16.64
C GLY A 82 6.15 8.19 -16.94
#